data_AF-A0A8J7U4R6-F1
#
_entry.id   AF-A0A8J7U4R6-F1
#
_cell.length_a   1.000
_cell.length_b   1.000
_cell.length_c   1.000
_cell.angle_alpha   90.00
_cell.angle_beta   90.00
_cell.angle_gamma   90.00
#
_symmetry.space_group_name_H-M   'P 1'
#
loop_
_entity.id
_entity.type
_entity.pdbx_description
1 polymer ?
#
loop_
_entity_poly.entity_id
_entity_poly.type
_entity_poly.pdbx_seq_one_letter_code
_entity_poly.pdbx_strand_id
1 'polypeptide(L)' 'MHHKLSELVAELINNNIDLQFAKKELESTYIQQILMQHNGNIGHSAKALGMHRNTLSKRIKDLKITINPDEA' A
#
# COMPACT_ATOMS: atom_id res chain seq x y z
N MET A 1 5.91 14.18 -11.13
CA MET A 1 5.09 13.00 -10.72
C MET A 1 4.98 11.98 -11.85
N HIS A 2 4.54 12.35 -13.06
CA HIS A 2 4.37 11.40 -14.17
C HIS A 2 5.64 10.63 -14.57
N HIS A 3 6.82 11.26 -14.56
CA HIS A 3 8.07 10.59 -14.96
C HIS A 3 8.43 9.38 -14.09
N LYS A 4 8.44 9.55 -12.76
CA LYS A 4 8.79 8.47 -11.81
C LYS A 4 7.86 7.27 -11.89
N LEU A 5 6.56 7.53 -12.11
CA LEU A 5 5.60 6.45 -12.28
C LEU A 5 5.82 5.72 -13.61
N SER A 6 6.11 6.46 -14.68
CA SER A 6 6.45 5.86 -15.99
C SER A 6 7.72 5.02 -15.92
N GLU A 7 8.74 5.45 -15.18
CA GLU A 7 9.97 4.68 -14.94
C GLU A 7 9.67 3.38 -14.19
N LEU A 8 8.91 3.45 -13.09
CA LEU A 8 8.49 2.25 -12.34
C LEU A 8 7.70 1.28 -13.22
N VAL A 9 6.78 1.79 -14.04
CA VAL A 9 6.00 0.95 -14.97
C VAL A 9 6.91 0.27 -15.99
N ALA A 10 7.90 0.98 -16.53
CA ALA A 10 8.87 0.38 -17.45
C ALA A 10 9.70 -0.72 -16.76
N GLU A 11 10.13 -0.51 -15.52
CA GLU A 11 10.83 -1.53 -14.73
C GLU A 11 9.97 -2.77 -14.48
N LEU A 12 8.70 -2.60 -14.10
CA LEU A 12 7.77 -3.71 -13.89
C LEU A 12 7.61 -4.56 -15.16
N ILE A 13 7.47 -3.90 -16.32
CA ILE A 13 7.37 -4.58 -17.62
C ILE A 13 8.67 -5.31 -17.94
N ASN A 14 9.82 -4.67 -17.76
CA ASN A 14 11.14 -5.26 -18.03
C ASN A 14 11.41 -6.50 -17.16
N ASN A 15 10.88 -6.53 -15.94
CA ASN A 15 10.99 -7.66 -15.02
C ASN A 15 9.88 -8.73 -15.23
N ASN A 16 9.06 -8.60 -16.28
CA ASN A 16 7.92 -9.49 -16.56
C ASN A 16 6.94 -9.62 -15.38
N ILE A 17 6.75 -8.54 -14.62
CA ILE A 17 5.83 -8.52 -13.50
C ILE A 17 4.40 -8.34 -14.01
N ASP A 18 3.53 -9.26 -13.60
CA ASP A 18 2.11 -9.18 -13.95
C ASP A 18 1.43 -7.95 -13.34
N LEU A 19 0.53 -7.33 -14.08
CA LEU A 19 -0.16 -6.11 -13.67
C LEU A 19 -1.00 -6.32 -12.39
N GLN A 20 -1.60 -7.50 -12.19
CA GLN A 20 -2.36 -7.79 -10.96
C GLN A 20 -1.42 -7.84 -9.75
N PHE A 21 -0.26 -8.47 -9.92
CA PHE A 21 0.76 -8.52 -8.88
C PHE A 21 1.29 -7.11 -8.55
N ALA A 22 1.65 -6.34 -9.57
CA ALA A 22 2.12 -4.96 -9.40
C ALA A 22 1.09 -4.07 -8.69
N LYS A 23 -0.19 -4.18 -9.05
CA LYS A 23 -1.27 -3.46 -8.36
C LYS A 23 -1.37 -3.85 -6.89
N LYS A 24 -1.25 -5.15 -6.59
CA LYS A 24 -1.32 -5.67 -5.23
C LYS A 24 -0.15 -5.15 -4.38
N GLU A 25 1.06 -5.19 -4.91
CA GLU A 25 2.26 -4.69 -4.23
C GLU A 25 2.25 -3.18 -4.04
N LEU A 26 1.80 -2.43 -5.05
CA LEU A 26 1.68 -0.99 -4.94
C LEU A 26 0.64 -0.61 -3.88
N GLU A 27 -0.48 -1.30 -3.87
CA GLU A 27 -1.54 -1.09 -2.90
C GLU A 27 -1.12 -1.45 -1.47
N SER A 28 -0.50 -2.62 -1.28
CA SER A 28 -0.02 -3.05 0.04
C SER A 28 1.02 -2.06 0.60
N THR A 29 1.99 -1.68 -0.23
CA THR A 29 3.02 -0.69 0.12
C THR A 29 2.40 0.66 0.48
N TYR A 30 1.45 1.15 -0.32
CA TYR A 30 0.81 2.44 -0.07
C TYR A 30 0.03 2.45 1.25
N ILE A 31 -0.74 1.40 1.53
CA ILE A 31 -1.48 1.26 2.78
C ILE A 31 -0.52 1.12 3.98
N GLN A 32 0.57 0.35 3.83
CA GLN A 32 1.58 0.18 4.89
C GLN A 32 2.23 1.52 5.26
N GLN A 33 2.61 2.33 4.27
CA GLN A 33 3.21 3.64 4.52
C GLN A 33 2.28 4.58 5.29
N ILE A 34 0.99 4.60 4.95
CA ILE A 34 0.01 5.41 5.69
C ILE A 34 -0.20 4.87 7.11
N LEU A 35 -0.24 3.54 7.27
CA LEU A 35 -0.32 2.93 8.59
C LEU A 35 0.89 3.31 9.46
N MET A 36 2.10 3.29 8.91
CA MET A 36 3.33 3.73 9.61
C MET A 36 3.25 5.21 10.01
N GLN A 37 2.82 6.09 9.09
CA GLN A 37 2.62 7.52 9.38
C GLN A 37 1.64 7.81 10.52
N HIS A 38 0.70 6.88 10.76
CA HIS A 38 -0.28 6.96 11.84
C HIS A 38 0.00 5.98 12.99
N ASN A 39 1.23 5.50 13.15
CA ASN A 39 1.66 4.58 14.22
C ASN A 39 0.78 3.32 14.34
N GLY A 40 0.37 2.75 13.21
CA GLY A 40 -0.51 1.59 13.12
C GLY A 40 -1.98 1.88 13.45
N ASN A 41 -2.37 3.15 13.64
CA ASN A 41 -3.75 3.49 13.94
C ASN A 41 -4.65 3.37 12.71
N ILE A 42 -5.39 2.26 12.64
CA ILE A 42 -6.32 1.93 11.54
C ILE A 42 -7.39 3.01 11.37
N GLY A 43 -7.90 3.61 12.46
CA GLY A 43 -8.95 4.61 12.38
C GLY A 43 -8.49 5.90 11.71
N HIS A 44 -7.31 6.40 12.08
CA HIS A 44 -6.70 7.58 11.46
C HIS A 44 -6.25 7.30 10.04
N SER A 45 -5.63 6.14 9.80
CA SER A 45 -5.22 5.69 8.47
C SER A 45 -6.39 5.57 7.51
N ALA A 46 -7.52 5.01 7.97
CA ALA A 46 -8.74 4.89 7.16
C ALA A 46 -9.31 6.26 6.78
N LYS A 47 -9.30 7.22 7.72
CA LYS A 47 -9.69 8.61 7.43
C LYS A 47 -8.77 9.26 6.40
N ALA A 48 -7.45 9.09 6.53
CA ALA A 48 -6.47 9.62 5.58
C ALA A 48 -6.63 9.01 4.17
N LEU A 49 -6.94 7.71 4.12
CA LEU A 49 -7.24 6.98 2.89
C LEU A 49 -8.65 7.24 2.32
N GLY A 50 -9.48 8.05 2.99
CA GLY A 50 -10.86 8.32 2.56
C GLY A 50 -11.77 7.09 2.53
N MET A 51 -11.48 6.08 3.37
CA MET A 51 -12.25 4.83 3.42
C MET A 51 -12.75 4.50 4.83
N HIS A 52 -13.76 3.66 4.91
CA HIS A 52 -14.24 3.18 6.20
C HIS A 52 -13.21 2.25 6.87
N ARG A 53 -13.06 2.34 8.20
CA ARG A 53 -12.09 1.51 8.95
C ARG A 53 -12.25 0.01 8.71
N ASN A 54 -13.49 -0.47 8.57
CA ASN A 54 -13.76 -1.89 8.33
C ASN A 54 -13.27 -2.33 6.95
N THR A 55 -13.39 -1.45 5.96
CA THR A 55 -12.86 -1.66 4.61
C THR A 55 -11.35 -1.76 4.66
N LEU A 56 -10.69 -0.84 5.35
CA LEU A 56 -9.24 -0.88 5.55
C LEU A 56 -8.81 -2.16 6.29
N SER A 57 -9.49 -2.53 7.38
CA SER A 57 -9.18 -3.77 8.12
C SER A 57 -9.32 -5.02 7.27
N LYS A 58 -10.34 -5.09 6.41
CA LYS A 58 -10.49 -6.21 5.47
C LYS A 58 -9.34 -6.22 4.46
N ARG A 59 -9.01 -5.06 3.89
CA ARG A 59 -7.92 -4.90 2.92
C ARG A 59 -6.55 -5.28 3.49
N ILE A 60 -6.25 -4.88 4.73
CA ILE A 60 -5.03 -5.27 5.45
C ILE A 60 -4.92 -6.80 5.55
N LYS A 61 -6.03 -7.50 5.85
CA LYS A 61 -6.05 -8.97 5.92
C LYS A 61 -5.88 -9.61 4.54
N ASP A 62 -6.61 -9.12 3.54
CA ASP A 62 -6.57 -9.65 2.17
C ASP A 62 -5.19 -9.48 1.52
N LEU A 63 -4.52 -8.36 1.81
CA LEU A 63 -3.18 -8.02 1.35
C LEU A 63 -2.07 -8.54 2.26
N LYS A 64 -2.40 -9.17 3.39
CA LYS A 64 -1.46 -9.69 4.40
C LYS A 64 -0.43 -8.65 4.88
N ILE A 65 -0.87 -7.42 5.09
CA ILE A 65 0.01 -6.32 5.51
C ILE A 65 0.38 -6.52 6.99
N THR A 66 1.68 -6.60 7.27
CA THR A 66 2.24 -6.59 8.62
C THR A 66 2.81 -5.22 8.93
N ILE A 67 2.47 -4.68 10.11
CA ILE A 67 3.00 -3.41 10.61
C ILE A 67 3.98 -3.77 11.73
N ASN A 68 5.28 -3.62 11.47
CA ASN A 68 6.29 -3.64 12.53
C ASN A 68 6.53 -2.21 12.98
N PRO A 69 6.12 -1.82 14.20
CA PRO A 69 6.32 -0.46 14.70
C PRO A 69 7.80 -0.12 14.96
N ASP A 70 8.70 -1.09 14.91
CA ASP A 70 10.15 -0.92 15.16
C ASP A 70 10.96 -0.50 13.92
N GLU A 71 10.34 -0.43 12.73
CA GLU A 71 10.99 0.00 11.47
C GLU A 71 10.71 1.48 11.13
N ALA A 72 10.14 2.25 12.06
CA ALA A 72 9.78 3.67 11.87
C ALA A 72 10.84 4.65 12.37
#